data_AF-A0A2S9KIQ8-F1
#
_entry.id   AF-A0A2S9KIQ8-F1
#
_cell.length_a   1.000
_cell.length_b   1.000
_cell.length_c   1.000
_cell.angle_alpha   90.00
_cell.angle_beta   90.00
_cell.angle_gamma   90.00
#
_symmetry.space_group_name_H-M   'P 1'
#
loop_
_entity.id
_entity.type
_entity.pdbx_description
1 polymer ?
#
loop_
_entity_poly.entity_id
_entity_poly.type
_entity_poly.pdbx_seq_one_letter_code
_entity_poly.pdbx_strand_id
1 'polypeptide(L)'
;MHYSVSHHKLNLVLAAHGLSSGDAGGIDKLFGGADGYYWFGTLRDLCPKGATITWENQYEMVKAIQAHENATAEEDEMKPQVPSAANIAALSKLLCDPI
;
A
#
# COMPACT_ATOMS: atom_id res chain seq x y z
N MET A 1 -4.48 -16.50 4.44
CA MET A 1 -3.65 -15.39 4.95
C MET A 1 -4.54 -14.19 4.94
N HIS A 2 -4.82 -13.60 6.10
CA HIS A 2 -5.58 -12.36 6.18
C HIS A 2 -4.64 -11.18 5.98
N TYR A 3 -5.17 -10.12 5.39
CA TYR A 3 -4.42 -8.90 5.12
C TYR A 3 -5.12 -7.74 5.79
N SER A 4 -4.34 -6.78 6.27
CA SER A 4 -4.89 -5.54 6.79
C SER A 4 -4.01 -4.34 6.47
N VAL A 5 -4.64 -3.17 6.39
CA VAL A 5 -3.95 -1.88 6.31
C VAL A 5 -4.58 -0.89 7.29
N SER A 6 -3.73 -0.14 7.97
CA SER A 6 -4.08 1.04 8.75
C SER A 6 -2.92 2.02 8.75
N HIS A 7 -3.16 3.30 9.02
CA HIS A 7 -2.06 4.27 9.18
C HIS A 7 -1.08 3.83 10.27
N HIS A 8 -1.59 3.23 11.34
CA HIS A 8 -0.76 2.69 12.42
C HIS A 8 0.16 1.57 11.91
N LYS A 9 -0.40 0.59 11.19
CA LYS A 9 0.39 -0.52 10.61
C LYS A 9 1.43 -0.02 9.62
N LEU A 10 1.08 0.93 8.74
CA LEU A 10 2.03 1.53 7.81
C LEU A 10 3.19 2.25 8.54
N ASN A 11 2.89 2.98 9.62
CA ASN A 11 3.92 3.61 10.44
C ASN A 11 4.81 2.57 11.15
N LEU A 12 4.25 1.45 11.64
CA LEU A 12 5.03 0.34 12.21
C LEU A 12 5.94 -0.31 11.18
N VAL A 13 5.45 -0.52 9.95
CA VAL A 13 6.24 -1.06 8.83
C VAL A 13 7.44 -0.17 8.54
N LEU A 14 7.25 1.15 8.47
CA LEU A 14 8.35 2.09 8.28
C LEU A 14 9.33 2.07 9.45
N ALA A 15 8.83 2.13 10.70
CA ALA A 15 9.65 2.12 11.90
C ALA A 15 10.52 0.84 12.00
N ALA A 16 9.97 -0.33 11.63
CA ALA A 16 10.70 -1.59 11.60
C ALA A 16 11.88 -1.60 10.61
N HIS A 17 11.86 -0.71 9.61
CA HIS A 17 12.93 -0.53 8.64
C HIS A 17 13.76 0.74 8.89
N GLY A 18 13.56 1.42 10.02
CA GLY A 18 14.25 2.67 10.35
C GLY A 18 13.92 3.83 9.41
N LEU A 19 12.74 3.79 8.77
CA LEU A 19 12.28 4.79 7.82
C LEU A 19 11.26 5.74 8.47
N SER A 20 11.27 6.98 8.02
CA SER A 20 10.21 7.97 8.20
C SER A 20 9.34 8.07 6.95
N SER A 21 8.17 8.69 7.05
CA SER A 21 7.28 8.88 5.89
C SER A 21 7.87 9.81 4.82
N GLY A 22 8.92 10.57 5.13
CA GLY A 22 9.62 11.43 4.18
C GLY A 22 10.72 10.72 3.37
N ASP A 23 11.08 9.48 3.73
CA ASP A 23 12.20 8.76 3.12
C ASP A 23 11.79 8.06 1.82
N ALA A 24 11.39 8.86 0.80
CA ALA A 24 10.84 8.36 -0.46
C ALA A 24 11.67 7.23 -1.09
N GLY A 25 13.00 7.41 -1.23
CA GLY A 25 13.88 6.39 -1.82
C GLY A 25 14.05 5.12 -0.96
N GLY A 26 13.83 5.21 0.35
CA GLY A 26 13.78 4.04 1.24
C GLY A 26 12.45 3.30 1.12
N ILE A 27 11.35 4.06 1.04
CA ILE A 27 9.99 3.52 0.86
C ILE A 27 9.85 2.86 -0.52
N ASP A 28 10.41 3.46 -1.58
CA ASP A 28 10.46 2.87 -2.92
C ASP A 28 11.02 1.45 -2.85
N LYS A 29 12.21 1.28 -2.27
CA LYS A 29 12.85 -0.03 -2.11
C LYS A 29 12.00 -1.00 -1.29
N LEU A 30 11.35 -0.51 -0.23
CA LEU A 30 10.52 -1.33 0.65
C LEU A 30 9.23 -1.81 -0.03
N PHE A 31 8.63 -0.97 -0.86
CA PHE A 31 7.35 -1.21 -1.54
C PHE A 31 7.50 -1.67 -3.01
N GLY A 32 8.67 -2.21 -3.38
CA GLY A 32 8.83 -2.94 -4.64
C GLY A 32 9.53 -2.19 -5.78
N GLY A 33 10.22 -1.09 -5.50
CA GLY A 33 11.07 -0.37 -6.46
C GLY A 33 10.54 1.02 -6.81
N ALA A 34 10.68 1.41 -8.09
CA ALA A 34 10.51 2.79 -8.57
C ALA A 34 9.16 3.45 -8.24
N ASP A 35 8.10 2.65 -8.03
CA ASP A 35 6.75 3.14 -7.71
C ASP A 35 6.36 2.84 -6.25
N GLY A 36 7.29 2.40 -5.40
CA GLY A 36 6.96 1.95 -4.05
C GLY A 36 6.42 3.07 -3.15
N TYR A 37 7.00 4.28 -3.24
CA TYR A 37 6.53 5.45 -2.51
C TYR A 37 5.14 5.90 -2.98
N TYR A 38 4.85 5.74 -4.28
CA TYR A 38 3.51 5.97 -4.83
C TYR A 38 2.48 5.05 -4.16
N TRP A 39 2.72 3.73 -4.19
CA TRP A 39 1.80 2.75 -3.58
C TRP A 39 1.67 2.91 -2.07
N PHE A 40 2.72 3.33 -1.37
CA PHE A 40 2.62 3.71 0.03
C PHE A 40 1.66 4.89 0.23
N GLY A 41 1.74 5.92 -0.62
CA GLY A 41 0.79 7.03 -0.66
C GLY A 41 -0.64 6.57 -0.90
N THR A 42 -0.87 5.76 -1.94
CA THR A 42 -2.18 5.18 -2.27
C THR A 42 -2.78 4.41 -1.09
N LEU A 43 -1.99 3.59 -0.39
CA LEU A 43 -2.45 2.87 0.80
C LEU A 43 -2.83 3.79 1.96
N ARG A 44 -2.10 4.88 2.16
CA ARG A 44 -2.43 5.87 3.19
C ARG A 44 -3.72 6.60 2.85
N ASP A 45 -3.94 6.91 1.58
CA ASP A 45 -5.14 7.60 1.13
C ASP A 45 -6.38 6.70 1.17
N LEU A 46 -6.24 5.45 0.70
CA LEU A 46 -7.26 4.41 0.79
C LEU A 46 -7.77 4.19 2.22
N CYS A 47 -6.91 4.31 3.22
CA CYS A 47 -7.26 4.03 4.61
C CYS A 47 -7.74 5.29 5.35
N PRO A 48 -9.00 5.34 5.84
CA PRO A 48 -9.44 6.42 6.70
C PRO A 48 -8.61 6.50 7.99
N LYS A 49 -8.42 7.72 8.51
CA LYS A 49 -7.69 7.93 9.77
C LYS A 49 -8.38 7.20 10.92
N GLY A 50 -7.64 6.38 11.66
CA GLY A 50 -8.13 5.62 12.81
C GLY A 50 -8.90 4.34 12.45
N ALA A 51 -9.10 4.04 11.16
CA ALA A 51 -9.72 2.80 10.71
C ALA A 51 -8.67 1.75 10.35
N THR A 52 -9.11 0.50 10.26
CA THR A 52 -8.35 -0.62 9.69
C THR A 52 -9.22 -1.31 8.65
N ILE A 53 -8.69 -1.49 7.45
CA ILE A 53 -9.34 -2.27 6.39
C ILE A 53 -8.73 -3.67 6.43
N THR A 54 -9.56 -4.70 6.23
CA THR A 54 -9.15 -6.11 6.24
C THR A 54 -9.64 -6.82 4.99
N TRP A 55 -8.89 -7.84 4.56
CA TRP A 55 -9.21 -8.68 3.41
C TRP A 55 -8.88 -10.14 3.71
N GLU A 56 -9.67 -11.06 3.15
CA GLU A 56 -9.52 -12.50 3.39
C GLU A 56 -8.36 -13.11 2.60
N ASN A 57 -7.97 -12.46 1.50
CA ASN A 57 -6.91 -12.93 0.62
C ASN A 57 -6.22 -11.79 -0.16
N GLN A 58 -5.10 -12.14 -0.80
CA GLN A 58 -4.27 -11.21 -1.56
C GLN A 58 -5.03 -10.58 -2.74
N TYR A 59 -5.89 -11.35 -3.41
CA TYR A 59 -6.60 -10.86 -4.59
C TYR A 59 -7.60 -9.77 -4.23
N GLU A 60 -8.32 -9.93 -3.13
CA GLU A 60 -9.22 -8.89 -2.60
C GLU A 60 -8.46 -7.62 -2.22
N MET A 61 -7.33 -7.76 -1.54
CA MET A 61 -6.47 -6.62 -1.18
C MET A 61 -5.99 -5.86 -2.43
N VAL A 62 -5.38 -6.56 -3.40
CA VAL A 62 -4.86 -5.93 -4.63
C VAL A 62 -5.99 -5.30 -5.45
N LYS A 63 -7.15 -5.97 -5.54
CA LYS A 63 -8.32 -5.44 -6.24
C LYS A 63 -8.84 -4.15 -5.57
N ALA A 64 -8.90 -4.10 -4.24
CA ALA A 64 -9.34 -2.91 -3.51
C ALA A 64 -8.37 -1.74 -3.70
N ILE A 65 -7.06 -1.99 -3.64
CA ILE A 65 -6.03 -0.97 -3.89
C ILE A 65 -6.15 -0.43 -5.32
N GLN A 66 -6.29 -1.31 -6.33
CA GLN A 66 -6.45 -0.88 -7.72
C GLN A 66 -7.77 -0.12 -7.94
N ALA A 67 -8.86 -0.51 -7.26
CA ALA A 67 -10.12 0.20 -7.38
C ALA A 67 -10.04 1.63 -6.84
N HIS A 68 -9.32 1.83 -5.73
CA HIS A 68 -9.06 3.17 -5.18
C HIS A 68 -8.21 4.01 -6.13
N GLU A 69 -7.10 3.45 -6.62
CA GLU A 69 -6.25 4.08 -7.63
C GLU A 69 -7.03 4.49 -8.89
N ASN A 70 -7.91 3.62 -9.38
CA ASN A 70 -8.73 3.92 -10.55
C ASN A 70 -9.67 5.10 -10.29
N ALA A 71 -10.29 5.15 -9.11
CA ALA A 71 -11.19 6.24 -8.74
C ALA A 71 -10.43 7.56 -8.61
N THR A 72 -9.28 7.58 -7.94
CA THR A 72 -8.46 8.80 -7.80
C THR A 72 -7.90 9.27 -9.14
N ALA A 73 -7.45 8.35 -10.00
CA ALA A 73 -6.96 8.70 -11.32
C ALA A 73 -8.07 9.24 -12.23
N GLU A 74 -9.29 8.70 -12.14
CA GLU A 74 -10.46 9.23 -12.85
C GLU A 74 -10.82 10.64 -12.39
N GLU A 75 -10.82 10.90 -11.08
CA GLU A 75 -11.05 12.23 -10.50
C GLU A 75 -9.99 13.25 -10.96
N ASP A 76 -8.75 12.82 -11.12
CA ASP A 76 -7.63 13.66 -11.58
C ASP A 76 -7.51 13.75 -13.12
N GLU A 77 -8.43 13.15 -13.88
CA GLU A 77 -8.37 13.03 -15.36
C GLU A 77 -7.05 12.41 -15.87
N MET A 78 -6.45 11.52 -15.09
CA MET A 78 -5.19 10.84 -15.39
C MET A 78 -5.38 9.35 -15.72
N LYS A 79 -4.39 8.76 -16.36
CA LYS A 79 -4.37 7.29 -16.57
C LYS A 79 -3.99 6.61 -15.24
N PRO A 80 -4.75 5.61 -14.78
CA PRO A 80 -4.41 4.90 -13.54
C PRO A 80 -3.10 4.13 -13.68
N GLN A 81 -2.36 4.08 -12.58
CA GLN A 81 -1.21 3.21 -12.45
C GLN A 81 -1.64 1.77 -12.14
N VAL A 82 -0.80 0.81 -12.51
CA VAL A 82 -1.02 -0.61 -12.23
C VAL A 82 0.17 -1.13 -11.44
N PRO A 83 -0.02 -1.77 -10.28
CA PRO A 83 1.08 -2.22 -9.46
C PRO A 83 1.83 -3.32 -10.20
N SER A 84 3.15 -3.21 -10.26
CA SER A 84 4.00 -4.26 -10.83
C SER A 84 3.96 -5.52 -9.97
N ALA A 85 4.47 -6.64 -10.50
CA ALA A 85 4.63 -7.88 -9.73
C ALA A 85 5.49 -7.67 -8.47
N ALA A 86 6.50 -6.80 -8.53
CA ALA A 86 7.35 -6.47 -7.39
C ALA A 86 6.57 -5.68 -6.32
N ASN A 87 5.71 -4.73 -6.73
CA ASN A 87 4.84 -4.02 -5.80
C ASN A 87 3.86 -4.98 -5.14
N ILE A 88 3.18 -5.84 -5.91
CA ILE A 88 2.22 -6.82 -5.37
C ILE A 88 2.89 -7.75 -4.34
N ALA A 89 4.10 -8.23 -4.65
CA ALA A 89 4.86 -9.07 -3.72
C ALA A 89 5.20 -8.33 -2.42
N ALA A 90 5.66 -7.08 -2.50
CA ALA A 90 5.96 -6.25 -1.34
C ALA A 90 4.70 -5.95 -0.51
N LEU A 91 3.61 -5.50 -1.15
CA LEU A 91 2.31 -5.26 -0.51
C LEU A 91 1.84 -6.49 0.25
N SER A 92 1.91 -7.65 -0.39
CA SER A 92 1.51 -8.92 0.22
C SER A 92 2.34 -9.26 1.44
N LYS A 93 3.66 -9.10 1.35
CA LYS A 93 4.57 -9.36 2.47
C LYS A 93 4.32 -8.41 3.65
N LEU A 94 4.11 -7.12 3.38
CA LEU A 94 4.02 -6.08 4.41
C LEU A 94 2.63 -5.98 5.05
N LEU A 95 1.58 -6.33 4.29
CA LEU A 95 0.20 -6.21 4.73
C LEU A 95 -0.42 -7.53 5.20
N CYS A 96 0.25 -8.66 5.02
CA CYS A 96 -0.18 -9.92 5.65
C CYS A 96 -0.19 -9.76 7.17
N ASP A 97 -1.27 -10.20 7.82
CA ASP A 97 -1.34 -10.26 9.27
C ASP A 97 -0.58 -11.48 9.78
N PRO A 98 0.15 -11.37 10.91
CA PRO A 98 0.68 -12.54 11.58
C PRO A 98 -0.48 -13.45 12.02
N ILE A 99 -0.30 -14.76 11.81
CA ILE A 99 -1.23 -15.79 12.30
C ILE A 99 -1.17 -15.84 13.84
#